data_AF-A0AAV0BR97-F1
#
_entry.id   AF-A0AAV0BR97-F1
#
_cell.length_a   1.000
_cell.length_b   1.000
_cell.length_c   1.000
_cell.angle_alpha   90.00
_cell.angle_beta   90.00
_cell.angle_gamma   90.00
#
_symmetry.space_group_name_H-M   'P 1'
#
loop_
_entity.id
_entity.type
_entity.pdbx_description
1 polymer ?
#
loop_
_entity_poly.entity_id
_entity_poly.type
_entity_poly.pdbx_seq_one_letter_code
_entity_poly.pdbx_strand_id
1 'polypeptide(L)'
;FELRCELIYKSSCWYSTKGSKDPWNLHQNQRLFLKNLLDQLWGPSNLSKPRSNGTDPSVKLSPSNRPIELSKYILSNQIKALFNNESNLFKDLNLRTGRLNIPQTNSSLLFGSSVDEFDNSSIWKTRGTGFWNCISFLLQQSKDQVSDVEELWPLVLPPTISLLEDSKMIYRIRGTRLTIDILETFDPSIIFKTGIHDLFQKSFSSSFSLLNIDQTVDLLKITFEANLRLIESTTRRRKFNRERLKKINRLNRLIEESVFNVISFGKTNSKSLLGKQEHEIDENDHCYFEIDDYAIDCLGELIKREYLGIFIARYLRVKFISLFFLTRNS
;
A
#
# COMPACT_ATOMS: atom_id res chain seq x y z
N PHE A 1 -18.22 26.14 3.12
CA PHE A 1 -16.95 25.39 3.16
C PHE A 1 -17.24 23.89 3.23
N GLU A 2 -17.90 23.44 4.28
CA GLU A 2 -18.25 22.04 4.57
C GLU A 2 -18.91 21.29 3.39
N LEU A 3 -19.97 21.86 2.80
CA LEU A 3 -20.66 21.29 1.62
C LEU A 3 -19.71 21.05 0.44
N ARG A 4 -18.72 21.92 0.24
CA ARG A 4 -17.75 21.74 -0.82
C ARG A 4 -16.81 20.58 -0.48
N CYS A 5 -16.36 20.47 0.77
CA CYS A 5 -15.52 19.36 1.24
C CYS A 5 -16.25 18.01 1.10
N GLU A 6 -17.54 17.98 1.45
CA GLU A 6 -18.41 16.84 1.28
C GLU A 6 -18.57 16.47 -0.21
N LEU A 7 -18.75 17.45 -1.08
CA LEU A 7 -18.82 17.24 -2.52
C LEU A 7 -17.52 16.63 -3.08
N ILE A 8 -16.35 17.11 -2.66
CA ILE A 8 -15.06 16.52 -3.04
C ILE A 8 -14.98 15.06 -2.58
N TYR A 9 -15.26 14.81 -1.30
CA TYR A 9 -15.23 13.45 -0.75
C TYR A 9 -16.17 12.50 -1.50
N LYS A 10 -17.43 12.90 -1.68
CA LYS A 10 -18.43 12.12 -2.40
C LYS A 10 -18.08 11.92 -3.87
N SER A 11 -17.50 12.92 -4.54
CA SER A 11 -17.06 12.81 -5.94
C SER A 11 -15.92 11.80 -6.06
N SER A 12 -14.91 11.86 -5.19
CA SER A 12 -13.82 10.87 -5.15
C SER A 12 -14.33 9.45 -4.93
N CYS A 13 -15.30 9.27 -4.04
CA CYS A 13 -15.95 7.99 -3.80
C CYS A 13 -16.76 7.51 -5.01
N TRP A 14 -17.57 8.40 -5.60
CA TRP A 14 -18.44 8.09 -6.75
C TRP A 14 -17.64 7.68 -8.00
N TYR A 15 -16.56 8.38 -8.32
CA TYR A 15 -15.69 8.03 -9.45
C TYR A 15 -15.02 6.67 -9.30
N SER A 16 -14.86 6.21 -8.06
CA SER A 16 -14.43 4.83 -7.83
C SER A 16 -15.53 3.88 -8.30
N THR A 17 -16.77 4.10 -7.90
CA THR A 17 -17.89 3.17 -8.16
C THR A 17 -18.39 3.08 -9.61
N LYS A 18 -18.22 4.11 -10.45
CA LYS A 18 -18.74 4.13 -11.82
C LYS A 18 -17.62 4.14 -12.87
N GLY A 19 -17.56 3.07 -13.67
CA GLY A 19 -16.95 3.10 -15.00
C GLY A 19 -15.58 2.42 -15.16
N SER A 20 -15.00 1.87 -14.09
CA SER A 20 -13.80 1.04 -14.17
C SER A 20 -14.15 -0.43 -13.92
N LYS A 21 -13.51 -1.36 -14.66
CA LYS A 21 -13.54 -2.80 -14.34
C LYS A 21 -13.03 -3.09 -12.92
N ASP A 22 -12.20 -2.19 -12.40
CA ASP A 22 -11.80 -2.11 -11.00
C ASP A 22 -12.49 -0.89 -10.37
N PRO A 23 -13.63 -1.04 -9.65
CA PRO A 23 -14.45 0.05 -9.11
C PRO A 23 -13.77 0.88 -7.99
N TRP A 24 -12.45 0.87 -7.99
CA TRP A 24 -11.60 1.26 -6.89
C TRP A 24 -10.33 1.98 -7.37
N ASN A 25 -10.10 2.05 -8.69
CA ASN A 25 -9.01 2.80 -9.30
C ASN A 25 -9.54 4.05 -10.01
N LEU A 26 -9.06 5.22 -9.58
CA LEU A 26 -9.45 6.50 -10.17
C LEU A 26 -8.54 6.79 -11.37
N HIS A 27 -9.11 6.70 -12.58
CA HIS A 27 -8.39 6.94 -13.84
C HIS A 27 -7.81 8.36 -13.88
N GLN A 28 -6.71 8.55 -14.63
CA GLN A 28 -6.02 9.84 -14.73
C GLN A 28 -6.96 10.99 -15.16
N ASN A 29 -7.91 10.72 -16.06
CA ASN A 29 -8.91 11.70 -16.48
C ASN A 29 -9.85 12.11 -15.34
N GLN A 30 -10.25 11.15 -14.49
CA GLN A 30 -11.07 11.42 -13.31
C GLN A 30 -10.26 12.19 -12.26
N ARG A 31 -8.96 11.90 -12.11
CA ARG A 31 -8.06 12.66 -11.22
C ARG A 31 -7.93 14.11 -11.69
N LEU A 32 -7.78 14.32 -12.99
CA LEU A 32 -7.72 15.64 -13.59
C LEU A 32 -9.05 16.39 -13.41
N PHE A 33 -10.18 15.70 -13.57
CA PHE A 33 -11.50 16.28 -13.29
C PHE A 33 -11.64 16.70 -11.84
N LEU A 34 -11.29 15.85 -10.87
CA LEU A 34 -11.34 16.18 -9.45
C LEU A 34 -10.40 17.34 -9.09
N LYS A 35 -9.22 17.38 -9.71
CA LYS A 35 -8.29 18.51 -9.58
C LYS A 35 -8.92 19.79 -10.10
N ASN A 36 -9.46 19.78 -11.31
CA ASN A 36 -10.14 20.93 -11.90
C ASN A 36 -11.36 21.36 -11.09
N LEU A 37 -12.13 20.40 -10.55
CA LEU A 37 -13.27 20.66 -9.67
C LEU A 37 -12.80 21.36 -8.38
N LEU A 38 -11.69 20.90 -7.79
CA LEU A 38 -11.09 21.52 -6.62
C LEU A 38 -10.59 22.93 -6.94
N ASP A 39 -9.87 23.10 -8.05
CA ASP A 39 -9.39 24.39 -8.54
C ASP A 39 -10.55 25.35 -8.86
N GLN A 40 -11.68 24.85 -9.36
CA GLN A 40 -12.88 25.64 -9.57
C GLN A 40 -13.52 26.02 -8.23
N LEU A 41 -13.83 25.05 -7.38
CA LEU A 41 -14.54 25.28 -6.13
C LEU A 41 -13.72 26.09 -5.10
N TRP A 42 -12.38 26.13 -5.22
CA TRP A 42 -11.46 26.86 -4.32
C TRP A 42 -10.54 27.87 -5.02
N GLY A 43 -10.69 28.05 -6.33
CA GLY A 43 -9.96 29.03 -7.11
C GLY A 43 -10.20 30.46 -6.60
N PRO A 44 -9.23 31.37 -6.78
CA PRO A 44 -9.31 32.75 -6.29
C PRO A 44 -10.57 33.49 -6.77
N SER A 45 -11.11 33.12 -7.93
CA SER A 45 -12.33 33.68 -8.53
C SER A 45 -13.63 33.37 -7.77
N ASN A 46 -13.68 32.33 -6.93
CA ASN A 46 -14.88 31.93 -6.19
C ASN A 46 -14.86 32.31 -4.70
N LEU A 47 -13.78 32.96 -4.25
CA LEU A 47 -13.62 33.53 -2.89
C LEU A 47 -13.64 35.07 -2.89
N SER A 48 -13.60 35.69 -4.07
CA SER A 48 -13.68 37.15 -4.26
C SER A 48 -15.14 37.61 -4.29
N LYS A 49 -15.77 37.64 -3.11
CA LYS A 49 -16.74 38.68 -2.73
C LYS A 49 -16.91 38.60 -1.21
N PRO A 50 -16.16 39.41 -0.42
CA PRO A 50 -16.50 39.60 0.97
C PRO A 50 -17.91 40.21 0.99
N ARG A 51 -18.88 39.46 1.53
CA ARG A 51 -20.15 40.04 1.96
C ARG A 51 -19.79 40.93 3.15
N SER A 52 -19.58 42.21 2.89
CA SER A 52 -19.52 43.22 3.95
C SER A 52 -20.77 43.07 4.82
N ASN A 53 -20.56 43.01 6.13
CA ASN A 53 -21.56 43.01 7.20
C ASN A 53 -21.81 41.62 7.81
N GLY A 54 -20.84 41.16 8.60
CA GLY A 54 -20.99 40.03 9.50
C GLY A 54 -19.69 39.78 10.24
N THR A 55 -19.64 40.19 11.50
CA THR A 55 -18.55 39.92 12.45
C THR A 55 -18.54 38.44 12.80
N ASP A 56 -18.09 37.60 11.88
CA ASP A 56 -17.75 36.21 12.14
C ASP A 56 -16.23 36.08 12.04
N PRO A 57 -15.54 35.44 13.01
CA PRO A 57 -14.10 35.20 12.94
C PRO A 57 -13.83 34.09 11.92
N SER A 58 -14.13 34.34 10.64
CA SER A 58 -13.87 33.40 9.57
C SER A 58 -12.37 33.32 9.34
N VAL A 59 -11.83 32.12 9.54
CA VAL A 59 -10.46 31.68 9.22
C VAL A 59 -9.99 32.36 7.93
N LYS A 60 -9.01 33.27 8.05
CA LYS A 60 -8.31 33.86 6.89
C LYS A 60 -7.44 32.76 6.27
N LEU A 61 -8.05 31.95 5.40
CA LEU A 61 -7.37 30.95 4.58
C LEU A 61 -6.36 31.65 3.65
N SER A 62 -5.07 31.60 4.01
CA SER A 62 -3.99 31.97 3.09
C SER A 62 -4.10 31.09 1.83
N PRO A 63 -3.93 31.63 0.62
CA PRO A 63 -3.92 30.84 -0.62
C PRO A 63 -2.97 29.64 -0.58
N SER A 64 -1.87 29.76 0.16
CA SER A 64 -0.86 28.71 0.34
C SER A 64 -1.32 27.54 1.21
N ASN A 65 -2.29 27.70 2.11
CA ASN A 65 -2.62 26.66 3.12
C ASN A 65 -3.94 25.93 2.82
N ARG A 66 -4.61 26.28 1.71
CA ARG A 66 -5.94 25.74 1.36
C ARG A 66 -5.99 24.22 1.19
N PRO A 67 -5.03 23.56 0.51
CA PRO A 67 -5.06 22.10 0.34
C PRO A 67 -4.97 21.36 1.67
N ILE A 68 -4.17 21.86 2.61
CA ILE A 68 -4.01 21.24 3.93
C ILE A 68 -5.25 21.42 4.79
N GLU A 69 -5.82 22.62 4.87
CA GLU A 69 -7.04 22.85 5.67
C GLU A 69 -8.22 22.02 5.15
N LEU A 70 -8.34 21.91 3.82
CA LEU A 70 -9.30 21.02 3.18
C LEU A 70 -9.04 19.55 3.53
N SER A 71 -7.78 19.12 3.41
CA SER A 71 -7.37 17.76 3.74
C SER A 71 -7.69 17.42 5.18
N LYS A 72 -7.33 18.30 6.12
CA LYS A 72 -7.66 18.17 7.54
C LYS A 72 -9.16 18.00 7.74
N TYR A 73 -9.97 18.88 7.16
CA TYR A 73 -11.43 18.84 7.33
C TYR A 73 -12.04 17.53 6.79
N ILE A 74 -11.67 17.11 5.58
CA ILE A 74 -12.20 15.88 4.99
C ILE A 74 -11.73 14.67 5.79
N LEU A 75 -10.43 14.62 6.13
CA LEU A 75 -9.87 13.51 6.90
C LEU A 75 -10.47 13.43 8.31
N SER A 76 -10.68 14.56 8.98
CA SER A 76 -11.20 14.59 10.36
C SER A 76 -12.70 14.31 10.44
N ASN A 77 -13.49 14.81 9.49
CA ASN A 77 -14.96 14.81 9.61
C ASN A 77 -15.63 13.73 8.76
N GLN A 78 -15.04 13.36 7.62
CA GLN A 78 -15.61 12.35 6.72
C GLN A 78 -14.93 11.00 6.91
N ILE A 79 -13.60 10.97 6.84
CA ILE A 79 -12.85 9.70 6.81
C ILE A 79 -12.71 9.12 8.21
N LYS A 80 -12.26 9.90 9.20
CA LYS A 80 -12.11 9.43 10.58
C LYS A 80 -13.41 8.86 11.14
N ALA A 81 -14.56 9.44 10.78
CA ALA A 81 -15.87 8.95 11.19
C ALA A 81 -16.15 7.50 10.77
N LEU A 82 -15.55 7.01 9.68
CA LEU A 82 -15.68 5.62 9.23
C LEU A 82 -14.97 4.61 10.14
N PHE A 83 -13.98 5.07 10.93
CA PHE A 83 -13.11 4.25 11.77
C PHE A 83 -13.34 4.46 13.28
N ASN A 84 -14.31 5.30 13.67
CA ASN A 84 -14.58 5.60 15.08
C ASN A 84 -14.94 4.37 15.92
N ASN A 85 -15.56 3.36 15.32
CA ASN A 85 -15.94 2.12 16.01
C ASN A 85 -14.84 1.06 16.02
N GLU A 86 -13.69 1.33 15.39
CA GLU A 86 -12.57 0.41 15.22
C GLU A 86 -11.45 0.65 16.24
N SER A 87 -11.74 1.33 17.36
CA SER A 87 -10.76 1.66 18.40
C SER A 87 -9.99 0.45 18.96
N ASN A 88 -10.55 -0.76 18.84
CA ASN A 88 -9.92 -2.00 19.28
C ASN A 88 -8.83 -2.53 18.31
N LEU A 89 -8.78 -2.07 17.07
CA LEU A 89 -7.74 -2.45 16.09
C LEU A 89 -6.42 -1.68 16.31
N PHE A 90 -6.48 -0.50 16.92
CA PHE A 90 -5.35 0.41 17.07
C PHE A 90 -4.79 0.47 18.50
N LYS A 91 -4.86 -0.62 19.27
CA LYS A 91 -4.40 -0.62 20.68
C LYS A 91 -2.94 -0.17 20.83
N ASP A 92 -2.11 -0.53 19.86
CA ASP A 92 -0.69 -0.23 19.86
C ASP A 92 -0.34 1.05 19.08
N LEU A 93 -1.34 1.79 18.56
CA LEU A 93 -1.12 3.04 17.84
C LEU A 93 -1.83 4.22 18.52
N ASN A 94 -1.05 5.23 18.89
CA ASN A 94 -1.60 6.48 19.38
C ASN A 94 -2.23 7.27 18.23
N LEU A 95 -3.55 7.16 18.07
CA LEU A 95 -4.34 7.82 17.02
C LEU A 95 -4.16 9.34 16.95
N ARG A 96 -3.74 10.00 18.04
CA ARG A 96 -3.50 11.44 18.06
C ARG A 96 -2.16 11.82 17.45
N THR A 97 -1.17 10.94 17.53
CA THR A 97 0.21 11.23 17.13
C THR A 97 0.71 10.37 15.97
N GLY A 98 -0.02 9.31 15.63
CA GLY A 98 0.39 8.27 14.69
C GLY A 98 1.64 7.51 15.15
N ARG A 99 2.03 7.60 16.42
CA ARG A 99 3.16 6.85 16.99
C ARG A 99 2.70 5.49 17.48
N LEU A 100 3.55 4.48 17.32
CA LEU A 100 3.37 3.23 18.04
C LEU A 100 3.60 3.44 19.55
N ASN A 101 2.68 2.93 20.36
CA ASN A 101 2.88 2.80 21.80
C ASN A 101 3.97 1.73 22.02
N ILE A 102 4.98 2.04 22.83
CA ILE A 102 6.12 1.15 23.09
C ILE A 102 5.57 -0.20 23.62
N PRO A 103 5.97 -1.35 23.05
CA PRO A 103 5.32 -2.62 23.36
C PRO A 103 5.69 -3.08 24.77
N GLN A 104 4.67 -3.29 25.61
CA GLN A 104 4.80 -4.30 26.66
C GLN A 104 4.84 -5.65 25.95
N THR A 105 5.94 -6.36 26.18
CA THR A 105 6.21 -7.74 25.77
C THR A 105 4.96 -8.61 25.86
N ASN A 106 4.61 -9.27 24.75
CA ASN A 106 3.60 -10.35 24.63
C ASN A 106 2.18 -9.99 24.14
N SER A 107 1.95 -8.87 23.46
CA SER A 107 0.75 -8.76 22.61
C SER A 107 0.98 -9.50 21.30
N SER A 108 0.49 -10.74 21.24
CA SER A 108 0.49 -11.59 20.05
C SER A 108 -0.23 -10.96 18.85
N LEU A 109 -1.00 -9.87 19.03
CA LEU A 109 -1.92 -9.37 18.03
C LEU A 109 -1.97 -7.83 17.98
N LEU A 110 -0.98 -7.23 17.32
CA LEU A 110 -1.25 -6.08 16.43
C LEU A 110 -2.11 -6.51 15.22
N PHE A 111 -2.08 -7.82 14.93
CA PHE A 111 -2.73 -8.49 13.79
C PHE A 111 -3.86 -9.34 14.35
N GLY A 112 -5.11 -8.86 14.38
CA GLY A 112 -6.22 -9.54 15.05
C GLY A 112 -6.36 -11.04 14.72
N SER A 113 -6.40 -11.87 15.76
CA SER A 113 -6.90 -13.24 15.71
C SER A 113 -8.40 -13.21 15.93
N SER A 114 -9.16 -13.40 14.86
CA SER A 114 -10.45 -14.12 14.81
C SER A 114 -10.89 -14.07 13.36
N VAL A 115 -10.56 -15.11 12.61
CA VAL A 115 -10.78 -15.22 11.16
C VAL A 115 -12.27 -15.25 10.78
N ASP A 116 -13.19 -15.39 11.74
CA ASP A 116 -14.54 -15.86 11.41
C ASP A 116 -15.72 -14.90 11.63
N GLU A 117 -15.59 -13.73 12.28
CA GLU A 117 -16.78 -12.89 12.61
C GLU A 117 -16.81 -11.44 12.05
N PHE A 118 -15.74 -10.92 11.45
CA PHE A 118 -15.64 -9.48 11.11
C PHE A 118 -15.60 -9.13 9.62
N ASP A 119 -15.64 -10.09 8.71
CA ASP A 119 -15.19 -9.84 7.34
C ASP A 119 -16.13 -8.94 6.50
N ASN A 120 -17.36 -8.68 6.95
CA ASN A 120 -18.31 -7.76 6.29
C ASN A 120 -18.94 -6.68 7.20
N SER A 121 -18.57 -6.60 8.48
CA SER A 121 -19.25 -5.72 9.46
C SER A 121 -18.60 -4.33 9.63
N SER A 122 -17.36 -4.14 9.15
CA SER A 122 -16.68 -2.84 9.25
C SER A 122 -17.39 -1.75 8.44
N ILE A 123 -17.70 -0.64 9.11
CA ILE A 123 -18.43 0.50 8.53
C ILE A 123 -17.68 1.10 7.34
N TRP A 124 -16.35 1.16 7.38
CA TRP A 124 -15.57 1.70 6.27
C TRP A 124 -15.61 0.80 5.01
N LYS A 125 -15.83 -0.51 5.15
CA LYS A 125 -15.96 -1.41 3.99
C LYS A 125 -17.27 -1.18 3.25
N THR A 126 -18.35 -0.88 3.98
CA THR A 126 -19.71 -0.71 3.44
C THR A 126 -20.04 0.73 3.08
N ARG A 127 -19.64 1.70 3.91
CA ARG A 127 -19.93 3.13 3.73
C ARG A 127 -18.73 3.96 3.25
N GLY A 128 -17.52 3.41 3.36
CA GLY A 128 -16.27 4.09 3.00
C GLY A 128 -15.76 3.78 1.59
N THR A 129 -16.57 3.20 0.73
CA THR A 129 -16.26 2.88 -0.68
C THR A 129 -15.52 4.05 -1.37
N GLY A 130 -14.23 3.87 -1.67
CA GLY A 130 -13.41 4.87 -2.37
C GLY A 130 -12.71 5.91 -1.48
N PHE A 131 -12.77 5.80 -0.14
CA PHE A 131 -12.12 6.77 0.75
C PHE A 131 -10.59 6.87 0.49
N TRP A 132 -9.93 5.75 0.15
CA TRP A 132 -8.48 5.74 -0.14
C TRP A 132 -8.12 6.60 -1.35
N ASN A 133 -9.01 6.69 -2.35
CA ASN A 133 -8.79 7.56 -3.50
C ASN A 133 -8.87 9.03 -3.09
N CYS A 134 -9.77 9.35 -2.16
CA CYS A 134 -9.80 10.67 -1.55
C CYS A 134 -8.50 10.96 -0.80
N ILE A 135 -8.01 10.04 0.04
CA ILE A 135 -6.73 10.21 0.75
C ILE A 135 -5.56 10.39 -0.24
N SER A 136 -5.42 9.49 -1.22
CA SER A 136 -4.38 9.56 -2.26
C SER A 136 -4.40 10.91 -2.97
N PHE A 137 -5.59 11.36 -3.36
CA PHE A 137 -5.75 12.67 -3.99
C PHE A 137 -5.34 13.83 -3.07
N LEU A 138 -5.76 13.82 -1.80
CA LEU A 138 -5.43 14.86 -0.82
C LEU A 138 -3.92 14.92 -0.52
N LEU A 139 -3.25 13.76 -0.41
CA LEU A 139 -1.80 13.67 -0.25
C LEU A 139 -1.08 14.27 -1.46
N GLN A 140 -1.52 13.92 -2.68
CA GLN A 140 -0.93 14.44 -3.91
C GLN A 140 -1.08 15.97 -4.03
N GLN A 141 -2.20 16.55 -3.57
CA GLN A 141 -2.38 18.01 -3.54
C GLN A 141 -1.54 18.71 -2.46
N SER A 142 -1.10 17.97 -1.44
CA SER A 142 -0.37 18.54 -0.29
C SER A 142 1.15 18.35 -0.37
N LYS A 143 1.66 17.70 -1.43
CA LYS A 143 3.07 17.30 -1.58
C LYS A 143 4.05 18.48 -1.56
N ASP A 144 3.63 19.65 -2.05
CA ASP A 144 4.48 20.84 -2.12
C ASP A 144 4.49 21.66 -0.80
N GLN A 145 3.73 21.25 0.23
CA GLN A 145 3.48 22.04 1.44
C GLN A 145 4.10 21.38 2.70
N VAL A 146 5.43 21.25 2.67
CA VAL A 146 6.22 20.39 3.57
C VAL A 146 6.04 20.69 5.07
N SER A 147 5.87 21.96 5.49
CA SER A 147 5.81 22.33 6.92
C SER A 147 4.54 21.86 7.61
N ASP A 148 3.43 21.84 6.88
CA ASP A 148 2.09 21.71 7.44
C ASP A 148 1.46 20.35 7.07
N VAL A 149 2.03 19.65 6.07
CA VAL A 149 1.57 18.29 5.68
C VAL A 149 1.74 17.28 6.82
N GLU A 150 2.70 17.48 7.73
CA GLU A 150 2.91 16.61 8.89
C GLU A 150 1.65 16.51 9.78
N GLU A 151 0.81 17.54 9.79
CA GLU A 151 -0.43 17.55 10.58
C GLU A 151 -1.49 16.58 10.03
N LEU A 152 -1.37 16.16 8.77
CA LEU A 152 -2.23 15.14 8.17
C LEU A 152 -1.85 13.73 8.61
N TRP A 153 -0.62 13.52 9.07
CA TRP A 153 -0.08 12.22 9.45
C TRP A 153 -1.00 11.41 10.39
N PRO A 154 -1.44 11.93 11.56
CA PRO A 154 -2.29 11.17 12.47
C PRO A 154 -3.68 10.84 11.89
N LEU A 155 -4.13 11.55 10.86
CA LEU A 155 -5.44 11.32 10.23
C LEU A 155 -5.38 10.30 9.08
N VAL A 156 -4.26 10.27 8.36
CA VAL A 156 -4.03 9.37 7.22
C VAL A 156 -3.57 7.99 7.67
N LEU A 157 -2.82 7.93 8.76
CA LEU A 157 -2.15 6.70 9.15
C LEU A 157 -3.11 5.57 9.58
N PRO A 158 -4.10 5.79 10.47
CA PRO A 158 -5.03 4.73 10.86
C PRO A 158 -5.75 4.06 9.67
N PRO A 159 -6.38 4.81 8.73
CA PRO A 159 -7.06 4.17 7.60
C PRO A 159 -6.08 3.45 6.65
N THR A 160 -4.81 3.87 6.60
CA THR A 160 -3.78 3.16 5.84
C THR A 160 -3.49 1.79 6.44
N ILE A 161 -3.32 1.73 7.75
CA ILE A 161 -3.01 0.49 8.47
C ILE A 161 -4.18 -0.49 8.36
N SER A 162 -5.43 -0.02 8.54
CA SER A 162 -6.61 -0.85 8.35
C SER A 162 -6.63 -1.53 6.97
N LEU A 163 -6.25 -0.80 5.91
CA LEU A 163 -6.17 -1.37 4.56
C LEU A 163 -5.01 -2.37 4.43
N LEU A 164 -3.84 -2.04 4.98
CA LEU A 164 -2.63 -2.86 4.92
C LEU A 164 -2.74 -4.18 5.70
N GLU A 165 -3.54 -4.21 6.75
CA GLU A 165 -3.71 -5.38 7.61
C GLU A 165 -4.91 -6.24 7.24
N ASP A 166 -5.74 -5.77 6.30
CA ASP A 166 -6.90 -6.52 5.85
C ASP A 166 -6.51 -7.88 5.24
N SER A 167 -7.38 -8.88 5.44
CA SER A 167 -7.25 -10.23 4.91
C SER A 167 -7.57 -10.29 3.41
N LYS A 168 -8.45 -9.42 2.92
CA LYS A 168 -8.80 -9.34 1.50
C LYS A 168 -7.71 -8.58 0.75
N MET A 169 -7.11 -9.28 -0.21
CA MET A 169 -6.02 -8.82 -1.05
C MET A 169 -6.28 -7.45 -1.70
N ILE A 170 -7.52 -7.20 -2.11
CA ILE A 170 -7.89 -5.94 -2.76
C ILE A 170 -7.72 -4.73 -1.83
N TYR A 171 -8.03 -4.84 -0.53
CA TYR A 171 -7.82 -3.75 0.43
C TYR A 171 -6.33 -3.58 0.71
N ARG A 172 -5.59 -4.68 0.78
CA ARG A 172 -4.15 -4.68 0.95
C ARG A 172 -3.41 -4.00 -0.20
N ILE A 173 -3.78 -4.28 -1.45
CA ILE A 173 -3.27 -3.58 -2.64
C ILE A 173 -3.46 -2.06 -2.48
N ARG A 174 -4.64 -1.63 -2.00
CA ARG A 174 -4.94 -0.20 -1.82
C ARG A 174 -4.16 0.41 -0.67
N GLY A 175 -4.04 -0.28 0.46
CA GLY A 175 -3.19 0.13 1.58
C GLY A 175 -1.74 0.29 1.14
N THR A 176 -1.24 -0.64 0.35
CA THR A 176 0.12 -0.58 -0.21
C THR A 176 0.29 0.58 -1.18
N ARG A 177 -0.66 0.84 -2.09
CA ARG A 177 -0.66 2.03 -2.97
C ARG A 177 -0.63 3.32 -2.16
N LEU A 178 -1.48 3.43 -1.15
CA LEU A 178 -1.58 4.60 -0.31
C LEU A 178 -0.32 4.79 0.55
N THR A 179 0.34 3.70 0.93
CA THR A 179 1.65 3.76 1.59
C THR A 179 2.74 4.31 0.66
N ILE A 180 2.70 4.02 -0.64
CA ILE A 180 3.58 4.67 -1.62
C ILE A 180 3.31 6.18 -1.64
N ASP A 181 2.05 6.61 -1.72
CA ASP A 181 1.69 8.04 -1.67
C ASP A 181 2.21 8.71 -0.37
N ILE A 182 2.10 8.02 0.77
CA ILE A 182 2.65 8.47 2.06
C ILE A 182 4.17 8.62 1.98
N LEU A 183 4.87 7.60 1.48
CA LEU A 183 6.34 7.60 1.36
C LEU A 183 6.86 8.69 0.42
N GLU A 184 6.04 9.12 -0.53
CA GLU A 184 6.35 10.24 -1.43
C GLU A 184 6.01 11.62 -0.86
N THR A 185 5.06 11.70 0.08
CA THR A 185 4.50 12.96 0.58
C THR A 185 5.16 13.39 1.89
N PHE A 186 5.41 12.46 2.80
CA PHE A 186 5.92 12.76 4.14
C PHE A 186 7.45 12.69 4.21
N ASP A 187 8.06 13.56 5.01
CA ASP A 187 9.48 13.49 5.28
C ASP A 187 9.84 12.15 5.97
N PRO A 188 10.90 11.45 5.52
CA PRO A 188 11.28 10.17 6.11
C PRO A 188 11.51 10.20 7.63
N SER A 189 11.83 11.36 8.22
CA SER A 189 11.99 11.48 9.68
C SER A 189 10.72 11.11 10.43
N ILE A 190 9.55 11.41 9.88
CA ILE A 190 8.26 11.16 10.53
C ILE A 190 8.06 9.65 10.68
N ILE A 191 8.33 8.90 9.62
CA ILE A 191 8.23 7.43 9.59
C ILE A 191 9.15 6.80 10.64
N PHE A 192 10.37 7.32 10.80
CA PHE A 192 11.30 6.85 11.82
C PHE A 192 10.88 7.24 13.24
N LYS A 193 10.49 8.51 13.44
CA LYS A 193 10.09 9.05 14.76
C LYS A 193 8.83 8.36 15.29
N THR A 194 7.99 7.85 14.40
CA THR A 194 6.72 7.19 14.76
C THR A 194 6.86 5.68 14.96
N GLY A 195 8.00 5.10 14.58
CA GLY A 195 8.25 3.66 14.69
C GLY A 195 7.53 2.84 13.62
N ILE A 196 6.85 3.47 12.66
CA ILE A 196 5.98 2.75 11.73
C ILE A 196 6.70 2.01 10.61
N HIS A 197 8.01 2.28 10.45
CA HIS A 197 8.86 1.59 9.49
C HIS A 197 8.71 0.07 9.59
N ASP A 198 8.78 -0.47 10.80
CA ASP A 198 8.75 -1.91 11.04
C ASP A 198 7.34 -2.49 10.78
N LEU A 199 6.29 -1.70 11.02
CA LEU A 199 4.91 -2.08 10.72
C LEU A 199 4.68 -2.18 9.21
N PHE A 200 5.12 -1.17 8.44
CA PHE A 200 5.03 -1.24 6.98
C PHE A 200 5.84 -2.41 6.43
N GLN A 201 7.08 -2.60 6.91
CA GLN A 201 7.91 -3.71 6.48
C GLN A 201 7.24 -5.07 6.79
N LYS A 202 6.67 -5.24 7.98
CA LYS A 202 5.96 -6.47 8.37
C LYS A 202 4.71 -6.69 7.53
N SER A 203 3.89 -5.65 7.31
CA SER A 203 2.71 -5.74 6.46
C SER A 203 3.10 -6.15 5.04
N PHE A 204 4.11 -5.52 4.44
CA PHE A 204 4.56 -5.87 3.10
C PHE A 204 5.12 -7.29 2.99
N SER A 205 5.89 -7.74 3.99
CA SER A 205 6.38 -9.12 4.05
C SER A 205 5.22 -10.12 4.09
N SER A 206 4.21 -9.85 4.92
CA SER A 206 3.01 -10.70 4.98
C SER A 206 2.18 -10.69 3.69
N SER A 207 2.20 -9.60 2.92
CA SER A 207 1.54 -9.53 1.61
C SER A 207 2.11 -10.54 0.61
N PHE A 208 3.40 -10.87 0.68
CA PHE A 208 3.98 -11.91 -0.18
C PHE A 208 3.48 -13.33 0.12
N SER A 209 2.81 -13.53 1.25
CA SER A 209 2.20 -14.82 1.61
C SER A 209 0.71 -14.89 1.28
N LEU A 210 0.09 -13.75 0.91
CA LEU A 210 -1.32 -13.65 0.54
C LEU A 210 -1.46 -13.79 -0.97
N LEU A 211 -1.41 -15.03 -1.46
CA LEU A 211 -1.44 -15.32 -2.89
C LEU A 211 -2.79 -15.95 -3.31
N ASN A 212 -3.36 -15.46 -4.40
CA ASN A 212 -4.53 -16.01 -5.08
C ASN A 212 -4.38 -15.91 -6.61
N ILE A 213 -5.27 -16.49 -7.40
CA ILE A 213 -5.08 -16.51 -8.87
C ILE A 213 -5.27 -15.11 -9.49
N ASP A 214 -6.28 -14.36 -9.05
CA ASP A 214 -6.71 -13.15 -9.78
C ASP A 214 -5.91 -11.89 -9.44
N GLN A 215 -5.40 -11.77 -8.21
CA GLN A 215 -4.84 -10.52 -7.66
C GLN A 215 -3.37 -10.64 -7.24
N THR A 216 -2.78 -11.84 -7.32
CA THR A 216 -1.36 -12.06 -6.96
C THR A 216 -0.43 -11.13 -7.72
N VAL A 217 -0.55 -11.04 -9.04
CA VAL A 217 0.38 -10.23 -9.85
C VAL A 217 0.37 -8.77 -9.39
N ASP A 218 -0.82 -8.20 -9.21
CA ASP A 218 -0.97 -6.82 -8.78
C ASP A 218 -0.46 -6.59 -7.36
N LEU A 219 -0.76 -7.52 -6.43
CA LEU A 219 -0.26 -7.45 -5.07
C LEU A 219 1.26 -7.52 -5.02
N LEU A 220 1.88 -8.45 -5.75
CA LEU A 220 3.33 -8.59 -5.79
C LEU A 220 3.99 -7.34 -6.38
N LYS A 221 3.51 -6.87 -7.53
CA LYS A 221 4.03 -5.69 -8.21
C LYS A 221 4.01 -4.47 -7.28
N ILE A 222 2.86 -4.20 -6.65
CA ILE A 222 2.73 -3.02 -5.79
C ILE A 222 3.48 -3.16 -4.46
N THR A 223 3.50 -4.36 -3.87
CA THR A 223 4.22 -4.62 -2.62
C THR A 223 5.72 -4.52 -2.83
N PHE A 224 6.23 -5.00 -3.96
CA PHE A 224 7.63 -4.84 -4.32
C PHE A 224 7.99 -3.36 -4.49
N GLU A 225 7.17 -2.60 -5.24
CA GLU A 225 7.38 -1.16 -5.40
C GLU A 225 7.37 -0.41 -4.05
N ALA A 226 6.39 -0.68 -3.19
CA ALA A 226 6.30 -0.04 -1.88
C ALA A 226 7.51 -0.35 -0.98
N ASN A 227 8.00 -1.59 -1.00
CA ASN A 227 9.23 -1.95 -0.31
C ASN A 227 10.46 -1.21 -0.84
N LEU A 228 10.59 -1.08 -2.16
CA LEU A 228 11.68 -0.30 -2.74
C LEU A 228 11.64 1.15 -2.26
N ARG A 229 10.46 1.79 -2.29
CA ARG A 229 10.28 3.15 -1.79
C ARG A 229 10.60 3.28 -0.30
N LEU A 230 10.20 2.29 0.51
CA LEU A 230 10.52 2.26 1.94
C LEU A 230 12.02 2.10 2.20
N ILE A 231 12.71 1.26 1.42
CA ILE A 231 14.17 1.11 1.49
C ILE A 231 14.86 2.41 1.06
N GLU A 232 14.39 3.06 0.01
CA GLU A 232 14.96 4.33 -0.46
C GLU A 232 14.78 5.46 0.53
N SER A 233 13.58 5.62 1.09
CA SER A 233 13.29 6.65 2.10
C SER A 233 14.15 6.47 3.36
N THR A 234 14.45 5.21 3.72
CA THR A 234 15.29 4.89 4.87
C THR A 234 16.79 4.99 4.60
N THR A 235 17.25 4.77 3.36
CA THR A 235 18.69 4.77 3.02
C THR A 235 19.22 6.15 2.65
N ARG A 236 18.37 7.09 2.17
CA ARG A 236 18.81 8.43 1.70
C ARG A 236 19.52 9.28 2.76
N ARG A 237 19.46 8.94 4.06
CA ARG A 237 19.96 9.78 5.15
C ARG A 237 21.34 9.44 5.71
N ARG A 238 22.01 8.36 5.30
CA ARG A 238 23.26 7.92 5.96
C ARG A 238 24.35 7.50 4.97
N LYS A 239 25.47 8.23 4.96
CA LYS A 239 26.61 8.11 4.02
C LYS A 239 27.58 6.94 4.29
N PHE A 240 27.17 5.83 4.91
CA PHE A 240 28.11 4.76 5.31
C PHE A 240 27.97 3.45 4.51
N ASN A 241 29.10 2.85 4.13
CA ASN A 241 29.19 1.54 3.46
C ASN A 241 28.42 0.41 4.17
N ARG A 242 28.31 0.45 5.50
CA ARG A 242 27.52 -0.52 6.29
C ARG A 242 26.02 -0.47 5.98
N GLU A 243 25.48 0.70 5.62
CA GLU A 243 24.06 0.85 5.26
C GLU A 243 23.77 0.33 3.86
N ARG A 244 24.73 0.45 2.93
CA ARG A 244 24.63 -0.14 1.60
C ARG A 244 24.49 -1.67 1.67
N LEU A 245 25.25 -2.31 2.56
CA LEU A 245 25.13 -3.76 2.81
C LEU A 245 23.77 -4.11 3.43
N LYS A 246 23.29 -3.34 4.41
CA LYS A 246 21.95 -3.54 4.97
C LYS A 246 20.86 -3.38 3.91
N LYS A 247 20.96 -2.39 3.03
CA LYS A 247 20.06 -2.20 1.88
C LYS A 247 20.09 -3.42 0.95
N ILE A 248 21.28 -3.89 0.57
CA ILE A 248 21.42 -5.07 -0.30
C ILE A 248 20.81 -6.31 0.38
N ASN A 249 21.08 -6.54 1.65
CA ASN A 249 20.51 -7.69 2.37
C ASN A 249 18.98 -7.61 2.48
N ARG A 250 18.42 -6.41 2.69
CA ARG A 250 16.97 -6.19 2.66
C ARG A 250 16.38 -6.50 1.28
N LEU A 251 17.02 -6.02 0.21
CA LEU A 251 16.59 -6.32 -1.16
C LEU A 251 16.64 -7.82 -1.47
N ASN A 252 17.72 -8.51 -1.08
CA ASN A 252 17.82 -9.95 -1.26
C ASN A 252 16.68 -10.68 -0.55
N ARG A 253 16.41 -10.34 0.72
CA ARG A 253 15.31 -10.93 1.48
C ARG A 253 13.95 -10.69 0.83
N LEU A 254 13.71 -9.50 0.27
CA LEU A 254 12.46 -9.20 -0.45
C LEU A 254 12.32 -10.03 -1.72
N ILE A 255 13.41 -10.23 -2.45
CA ILE A 255 13.42 -11.11 -3.63
C ILE A 255 13.15 -12.54 -3.19
N GLU A 256 13.77 -13.01 -2.12
CA GLU A 256 13.53 -14.35 -1.56
C GLU A 256 12.06 -14.52 -1.16
N GLU A 257 11.50 -13.61 -0.37
CA GLU A 257 10.10 -13.68 0.08
C GLU A 257 9.11 -13.61 -1.09
N SER A 258 9.34 -12.74 -2.07
CA SER A 258 8.45 -12.60 -3.23
C SER A 258 8.55 -13.76 -4.21
N VAL A 259 9.75 -14.26 -4.52
CA VAL A 259 9.96 -15.31 -5.53
C VAL A 259 9.63 -16.69 -4.94
N PHE A 260 10.11 -17.01 -3.74
CA PHE A 260 9.92 -18.35 -3.18
C PHE A 260 8.46 -18.61 -2.81
N ASN A 261 7.74 -17.61 -2.29
CA ASN A 261 6.33 -17.79 -1.96
C ASN A 261 5.50 -18.07 -3.22
N VAL A 262 5.78 -17.37 -4.32
CA VAL A 262 5.09 -17.57 -5.61
C VAL A 262 5.38 -18.96 -6.18
N ILE A 263 6.64 -19.39 -6.18
CA ILE A 263 7.01 -20.72 -6.67
C ILE A 263 6.37 -21.81 -5.80
N SER A 264 6.37 -21.63 -4.47
CA SER A 264 5.74 -22.56 -3.53
C SER A 264 4.25 -22.68 -3.79
N PHE A 265 3.56 -21.55 -3.96
CA PHE A 265 2.13 -21.49 -4.27
C PHE A 265 1.78 -22.13 -5.62
N GLY A 266 2.59 -21.90 -6.67
CA GLY A 266 2.42 -22.56 -7.96
C GLY A 266 2.50 -24.09 -7.84
N LYS A 267 3.47 -24.62 -7.08
CA LYS A 267 3.64 -26.05 -6.85
C LYS A 267 2.47 -26.71 -6.11
N THR A 268 1.85 -26.00 -5.16
CA THR A 268 0.70 -26.56 -4.43
C THR A 268 -0.55 -26.61 -5.32
N ASN A 269 -0.75 -25.61 -6.17
CA ASN A 269 -1.92 -25.56 -7.03
C ASN A 269 -1.81 -26.49 -8.24
N SER A 270 -0.62 -26.65 -8.84
CA SER A 270 -0.42 -27.58 -9.94
C SER A 270 -0.69 -29.03 -9.54
N LYS A 271 -0.28 -29.45 -8.33
CA LYS A 271 -0.61 -30.77 -7.78
C LYS A 271 -2.12 -30.98 -7.57
N SER A 272 -2.84 -29.94 -7.16
CA SER A 272 -4.31 -30.02 -6.98
C SER A 272 -5.07 -30.11 -8.31
N LEU A 273 -4.49 -29.58 -9.40
CA LEU A 273 -5.03 -29.66 -10.75
C LEU A 273 -4.72 -31.02 -11.39
N LEU A 274 -3.52 -31.56 -11.16
CA LEU A 274 -3.10 -32.88 -11.65
C LEU A 274 -3.78 -34.04 -10.90
N GLY A 275 -4.08 -33.91 -9.60
CA GLY A 275 -4.83 -34.92 -8.84
C GLY A 275 -6.31 -35.09 -9.23
N LYS A 276 -6.79 -34.35 -10.23
CA LYS A 276 -8.11 -34.58 -10.87
C LYS A 276 -8.02 -35.28 -12.22
N GLN A 277 -6.81 -35.60 -12.69
CA GLN A 277 -6.53 -36.37 -13.90
C GLN A 277 -5.67 -37.60 -13.56
N GLU A 278 -6.11 -38.43 -12.62
CA GLU A 278 -5.56 -39.79 -12.51
C GLU A 278 -6.32 -40.72 -13.46
N HIS A 279 -5.90 -40.72 -14.72
CA HIS A 279 -5.95 -41.90 -15.57
C HIS A 279 -4.61 -42.01 -16.29
N GLU A 280 -3.84 -43.02 -15.88
CA GLU A 280 -2.64 -43.61 -16.50
C GLU A 280 -1.63 -42.66 -17.14
N ILE A 281 -0.54 -42.36 -16.41
CA ILE A 281 0.72 -41.94 -17.04
C ILE A 281 1.88 -42.78 -16.47
N ASP A 282 2.64 -43.35 -17.42
CA ASP A 282 3.78 -44.24 -17.30
C ASP A 282 4.93 -43.72 -16.40
N GLU A 283 5.59 -44.64 -15.70
CA GLU A 283 6.67 -44.43 -14.73
C GLU A 283 8.02 -43.90 -15.31
N ASN A 284 8.06 -43.39 -16.54
CA ASN A 284 9.32 -42.97 -17.19
C ASN A 284 9.40 -41.50 -17.60
N ASP A 285 8.43 -40.66 -17.24
CA ASP A 285 8.55 -39.23 -17.53
C ASP A 285 9.40 -38.51 -16.47
N HIS A 286 10.62 -38.16 -16.89
CA HIS A 286 11.42 -37.14 -16.24
C HIS A 286 10.59 -35.87 -16.05
N CYS A 287 10.04 -35.68 -14.85
CA CYS A 287 9.35 -34.47 -14.42
C CYS A 287 10.30 -33.26 -14.52
N TYR A 288 10.39 -32.67 -15.70
CA TYR A 288 10.75 -31.26 -15.82
C TYR A 288 9.68 -30.49 -15.06
N PHE A 289 10.10 -29.81 -13.99
CA PHE A 289 9.29 -28.78 -13.37
C PHE A 289 9.06 -27.71 -14.44
N GLU A 290 7.97 -27.81 -15.20
CA GLU A 290 7.41 -26.66 -15.90
C GLU A 290 7.07 -25.66 -14.81
N ILE A 291 7.95 -24.66 -14.67
CA ILE A 291 7.63 -23.46 -13.94
C ILE A 291 6.46 -22.89 -14.73
N ASP A 292 5.27 -23.02 -14.16
CA ASP A 292 3.99 -22.55 -14.71
C ASP A 292 4.21 -21.24 -15.48
N ASP A 293 3.79 -21.18 -16.75
CA ASP A 293 4.01 -20.02 -17.63
C ASP A 293 3.54 -18.73 -16.95
N TYR A 294 2.54 -18.83 -16.05
CA TYR A 294 2.09 -17.75 -15.18
C TYR A 294 3.15 -17.23 -14.19
N ALA A 295 3.92 -18.11 -13.55
CA ALA A 295 5.02 -17.72 -12.67
C ALA A 295 6.19 -17.13 -13.48
N ILE A 296 6.45 -17.65 -14.69
CA ILE A 296 7.43 -17.10 -15.62
C ILE A 296 7.01 -15.70 -16.10
N ASP A 297 5.74 -15.47 -16.40
CA ASP A 297 5.21 -14.16 -16.80
C ASP A 297 5.24 -13.16 -15.65
N CYS A 298 4.87 -13.59 -14.43
CA CYS A 298 4.98 -12.77 -13.22
C CYS A 298 6.43 -12.36 -12.95
N LEU A 299 7.35 -13.33 -13.04
CA LEU A 299 8.78 -13.07 -12.92
C LEU A 299 9.29 -12.22 -14.08
N GLY A 300 8.85 -12.46 -15.31
CA GLY A 300 9.23 -11.74 -16.53
C GLY A 300 8.89 -10.25 -16.47
N GLU A 301 7.70 -9.93 -15.97
CA GLU A 301 7.29 -8.54 -15.72
C GLU A 301 8.06 -7.87 -14.56
N LEU A 302 8.43 -8.64 -13.53
CA LEU A 302 9.34 -8.17 -12.47
C LEU A 302 10.80 -8.00 -12.97
N ILE A 303 11.23 -8.84 -13.93
CA ILE A 303 12.57 -8.88 -14.52
C ILE A 303 12.83 -7.68 -15.44
N LYS A 304 11.82 -7.19 -16.17
CA LYS A 304 11.95 -6.06 -17.10
C LYS A 304 12.40 -4.74 -16.43
N ARG A 305 12.28 -4.60 -15.11
CA ARG A 305 12.76 -3.43 -14.35
C ARG A 305 14.15 -3.70 -13.75
N GLU A 306 15.21 -3.42 -14.51
CA GLU A 306 16.67 -3.21 -14.24
C GLU A 306 17.42 -3.85 -13.04
N TYR A 307 16.78 -4.38 -12.00
CA TYR A 307 17.44 -4.81 -10.75
C TYR A 307 17.55 -6.33 -10.59
N LEU A 308 16.89 -7.13 -11.45
CA LEU A 308 16.93 -8.60 -11.34
C LEU A 308 18.06 -9.28 -12.14
N GLY A 309 18.67 -8.59 -13.13
CA GLY A 309 19.75 -9.18 -13.94
C GLY A 309 20.96 -9.65 -13.10
N ILE A 310 21.30 -8.89 -12.05
CA ILE A 310 22.40 -9.23 -11.12
C ILE A 310 22.01 -10.39 -10.19
N PHE A 311 20.74 -10.49 -9.80
CA PHE A 311 20.24 -11.56 -8.93
C PHE A 311 20.04 -12.86 -9.69
N ILE A 312 19.44 -12.84 -10.89
CA ILE A 312 19.35 -14.01 -11.78
C ILE A 312 20.74 -14.51 -12.14
N ALA A 313 21.69 -13.62 -12.46
CA ALA A 313 23.08 -14.03 -12.70
C ALA A 313 23.71 -14.69 -11.46
N ARG A 314 23.39 -14.26 -10.24
CA ARG A 314 23.86 -14.90 -8.99
C ARG A 314 23.13 -16.20 -8.67
N TYR A 315 21.82 -16.24 -8.83
CA TYR A 315 20.97 -17.40 -8.54
C TYR A 315 21.19 -18.51 -9.55
N LEU A 316 21.25 -18.18 -10.85
CA LEU A 316 21.69 -19.13 -11.88
C LEU A 316 23.11 -19.58 -11.61
N ARG A 317 24.05 -18.72 -11.19
CA ARG A 317 25.42 -19.15 -10.87
C ARG A 317 25.48 -20.09 -9.66
N VAL A 318 24.68 -19.86 -8.62
CA VAL A 318 24.59 -20.75 -7.44
C VAL A 318 23.91 -22.07 -7.79
N LYS A 319 22.85 -22.06 -8.62
CA LYS A 319 22.19 -23.28 -9.12
C LYS A 319 23.01 -24.04 -10.14
N PHE A 320 23.74 -23.38 -11.03
CA PHE A 320 24.64 -24.02 -12.00
C PHE A 320 25.80 -24.69 -11.27
N ILE A 321 26.34 -24.05 -10.23
CA ILE A 321 27.37 -24.67 -9.37
C ILE A 321 26.79 -25.89 -8.65
N SER A 322 25.60 -25.81 -8.07
CA SER A 322 24.99 -26.95 -7.37
C SER A 322 24.55 -28.09 -8.31
N LEU A 323 24.05 -27.80 -9.52
CA LEU A 323 23.81 -28.82 -10.55
C LEU A 323 25.11 -29.43 -11.06
N PHE A 324 26.15 -28.63 -11.31
CA PHE A 324 27.46 -29.10 -11.80
C PHE A 324 28.19 -29.98 -10.77
N PHE A 325 27.96 -29.77 -9.47
CA PHE A 325 28.45 -30.66 -8.41
C PHE A 325 27.60 -31.92 -8.23
N LEU A 326 26.30 -31.88 -8.55
CA LEU A 326 25.42 -33.05 -8.51
C LEU A 326 25.64 -34.00 -9.70
N THR A 327 25.92 -33.48 -10.90
CA THR A 327 26.18 -34.29 -12.11
C THR A 327 27.60 -34.85 -12.19
N ARG A 328 28.52 -34.44 -11.30
CA ARG A 328 29.91 -34.92 -11.28
C ARG A 328 30.15 -36.04 -10.24
N ASN A 329 29.15 -36.32 -9.41
CA ASN A 329 29.16 -37.37 -8.38
C ASN A 329 28.18 -38.53 -8.68
N SER A 330 27.62 -38.58 -9.89
CA SER A 330 26.87 -39.71 -10.46
C SER A 330 27.66 -40.32 -11.62
#